data_AF-A0A7Z9Y8U7-F1
#
_entry.id   AF-A0A7Z9Y8U7-F1
#
_cell.length_a   1.000
_cell.length_b   1.000
_cell.length_c   1.000
_cell.angle_alpha   90.00
_cell.angle_beta   90.00
_cell.angle_gamma   90.00
#
_symmetry.space_group_name_H-M   'P 1'
#
loop_
_entity.id
_entity.type
_entity.pdbx_description
1 polymer ?
#
loop_
_entity_poly.entity_id
_entity_poly.type
_entity_poly.pdbx_seq_one_letter_code
_entity_poly.pdbx_strand_id
1 'polypeptide(L)'
;EINPTKGVEQNEYHHLDVWGHTLLAYQIFEENPIPKPLEEFGDKVKEYLECEFTGGVNRYVLIKLALLLHDIGKPETRSVDEEGRIHFYGHDRLGAEMARRICMRLRLSRRGSSLIELLIKNHLGLMHLGKDYPPTDRALYRFLRKVGEEWLGEVLLSMADLEASQGPGRSDEETEMTGEIVRKLAHLYYVEIPRRKAHRRIVTGDDLIRELNLSPGPIIGKLLREIEEAHAIGRVKTKEEALELARRLIRG
;
A
#
# COMPACT_ATOMS: atom_id res chain seq x y z
N GLU A 1 3.28 -20.79 14.11
CA GLU A 1 2.19 -19.79 13.94
C GLU A 1 1.56 -19.87 12.55
N ILE A 2 2.27 -20.33 11.50
CA ILE A 2 1.70 -20.49 10.15
C ILE A 2 0.93 -21.81 9.92
N ASN A 3 1.17 -22.87 10.70
CA ASN A 3 0.45 -24.15 10.53
C ASN A 3 -1.10 -24.06 10.50
N PRO A 4 -1.75 -23.19 11.29
CA PRO A 4 -3.20 -23.02 11.25
C PRO A 4 -3.78 -22.54 9.92
N THR A 5 -2.95 -22.07 8.96
CA THR A 5 -3.44 -21.70 7.62
C THR A 5 -3.70 -22.90 6.72
N LYS A 6 -3.20 -24.09 7.09
CA LYS A 6 -3.43 -25.33 6.34
C LYS A 6 -4.89 -25.76 6.41
N GLY A 7 -5.48 -26.09 5.27
CA GLY A 7 -6.88 -26.48 5.13
C GLY A 7 -7.88 -25.34 5.29
N VAL A 8 -7.43 -24.08 5.43
CA VAL A 8 -8.34 -22.94 5.51
C VAL A 8 -8.80 -22.58 4.10
N GLU A 9 -10.03 -22.98 3.76
CA GLU A 9 -10.69 -22.63 2.51
C GLU A 9 -10.85 -21.12 2.36
N GLN A 10 -10.74 -20.66 1.12
CA GLN A 10 -10.78 -19.25 0.73
C GLN A 10 -11.99 -18.96 -0.17
N ASN A 11 -12.16 -17.69 -0.57
CA ASN A 11 -13.23 -17.28 -1.47
C ASN A 11 -12.95 -17.70 -2.94
N GLU A 12 -13.89 -17.39 -3.84
CA GLU A 12 -13.87 -17.76 -5.26
C GLU A 12 -12.67 -17.25 -6.07
N TYR A 13 -11.93 -16.26 -5.58
CA TYR A 13 -10.71 -15.76 -6.21
C TYR A 13 -9.51 -16.70 -6.01
N HIS A 14 -9.62 -17.71 -5.16
CA HIS A 14 -8.54 -18.61 -4.79
C HIS A 14 -8.84 -20.05 -5.20
N HIS A 15 -7.83 -20.73 -5.72
CA HIS A 15 -7.85 -22.16 -6.09
C HIS A 15 -7.12 -23.04 -5.07
N LEU A 16 -6.45 -22.43 -4.09
CA LEU A 16 -5.70 -23.06 -3.01
C LEU A 16 -6.24 -22.63 -1.65
N ASP A 17 -5.95 -23.43 -0.63
CA ASP A 17 -6.12 -23.00 0.77
C ASP A 17 -5.15 -21.86 1.11
N VAL A 18 -5.33 -21.22 2.28
CA VAL A 18 -4.48 -20.10 2.69
C VAL A 18 -2.99 -20.48 2.71
N TRP A 19 -2.65 -21.69 3.13
CA TRP A 19 -1.26 -22.19 3.12
C TRP A 19 -0.67 -22.29 1.71
N GLY A 20 -1.35 -22.98 0.79
CA GLY A 20 -0.90 -23.17 -0.58
C GLY A 20 -0.79 -21.85 -1.33
N HIS A 21 -1.78 -20.99 -1.16
CA HIS A 21 -1.77 -19.62 -1.70
C HIS A 21 -0.56 -18.82 -1.22
N THR A 22 -0.30 -18.84 0.09
CA THR A 22 0.85 -18.14 0.70
C THR A 22 2.19 -18.61 0.11
N LEU A 23 2.36 -19.92 -0.06
CA LEU A 23 3.59 -20.47 -0.65
C LEU A 23 3.72 -20.12 -2.14
N LEU A 24 2.61 -20.12 -2.89
CA LEU A 24 2.61 -19.74 -4.30
C LEU A 24 2.97 -18.26 -4.47
N ALA A 25 2.37 -17.36 -3.69
CA ALA A 25 2.69 -15.93 -3.71
C ALA A 25 4.18 -15.68 -3.37
N TYR A 26 4.70 -16.40 -2.37
CA TYR A 26 6.12 -16.37 -2.04
C TYR A 26 7.02 -16.82 -3.21
N GLN A 27 6.65 -17.92 -3.88
CA GLN A 27 7.40 -18.45 -5.02
C GLN A 27 7.37 -17.49 -6.21
N ILE A 28 6.20 -16.93 -6.54
CA ILE A 28 6.03 -15.94 -7.62
C ILE A 28 6.97 -14.75 -7.40
N PHE A 29 7.00 -14.19 -6.19
CA PHE A 29 7.90 -13.08 -5.87
C PHE A 29 9.38 -13.49 -5.95
N GLU A 30 9.72 -14.71 -5.56
CA GLU A 30 11.09 -15.21 -5.62
C GLU A 30 11.58 -15.38 -7.06
N GLU A 31 10.73 -15.91 -7.95
CA GLU A 31 11.05 -16.15 -9.36
C GLU A 31 11.00 -14.88 -10.21
N ASN A 32 10.04 -13.99 -9.94
CA ASN A 32 9.84 -12.74 -10.67
C ASN A 32 9.60 -11.54 -9.73
N PRO A 33 10.65 -11.02 -9.09
CA PRO A 33 10.53 -9.91 -8.13
C PRO A 33 10.20 -8.56 -8.79
N ILE A 34 10.22 -8.46 -10.12
CA ILE A 34 9.88 -7.24 -10.88
C ILE A 34 8.69 -7.56 -11.78
N PRO A 35 7.45 -7.34 -11.33
CA PRO A 35 6.28 -7.66 -12.13
C PRO A 35 6.22 -6.76 -13.37
N LYS A 36 5.64 -7.27 -14.47
CA LYS A 36 5.57 -6.61 -15.79
C LYS A 36 5.18 -5.12 -15.74
N PRO A 37 4.19 -4.67 -14.94
CA PRO A 37 3.84 -3.25 -14.81
C PRO A 37 4.97 -2.32 -14.32
N LEU A 38 6.01 -2.86 -13.70
CA LEU A 38 7.15 -2.12 -13.17
C LEU A 38 8.44 -2.28 -14.01
N GLU A 39 8.39 -2.98 -15.16
CA GLU A 39 9.56 -3.20 -16.02
C GLU A 39 10.27 -1.90 -16.41
N GLU A 40 9.52 -0.84 -16.75
CA GLU A 40 10.06 0.49 -17.07
C GLU A 40 10.91 1.07 -15.93
N PHE A 41 10.56 0.76 -14.68
CA PHE A 41 11.25 1.20 -13.47
C PHE A 41 12.09 0.09 -12.83
N GLY A 42 12.45 -0.96 -13.60
CA GLY A 42 13.11 -2.17 -13.07
C GLY A 42 14.39 -1.88 -12.30
N ASP A 43 15.22 -0.94 -12.75
CA ASP A 43 16.43 -0.52 -12.03
C ASP A 43 16.12 0.06 -10.65
N LYS A 44 15.01 0.82 -10.51
CA LYS A 44 14.56 1.38 -9.23
C LYS A 44 14.00 0.32 -8.30
N VAL A 45 13.29 -0.67 -8.86
CA VAL A 45 12.82 -1.82 -8.09
C VAL A 45 14.01 -2.63 -7.57
N LYS A 46 14.99 -2.91 -8.43
CA LYS A 46 16.21 -3.63 -8.06
C LYS A 46 17.00 -2.89 -6.98
N GLU A 47 17.24 -1.59 -7.16
CA GLU A 47 17.88 -0.73 -6.16
C GLU A 47 17.15 -0.80 -4.81
N TYR A 48 15.82 -0.70 -4.81
CA TYR A 48 14.99 -0.78 -3.62
C TYR A 48 15.09 -2.13 -2.89
N LEU A 49 15.11 -3.24 -3.65
CA LEU A 49 15.13 -4.60 -3.13
C LEU A 49 16.50 -4.99 -2.58
N GLU A 50 17.58 -4.63 -3.27
CA GLU A 50 18.95 -5.08 -2.99
C GLU A 50 19.68 -4.20 -1.99
N CYS A 51 19.30 -2.92 -1.85
CA CYS A 51 19.92 -2.00 -0.91
C CYS A 51 19.78 -2.50 0.55
N GLU A 52 20.87 -2.38 1.32
CA GLU A 52 20.84 -2.70 2.74
C GLU A 52 19.81 -1.81 3.45
N PHE A 53 18.88 -2.46 4.14
CA PHE A 53 17.82 -1.78 4.88
C PHE A 53 18.12 -1.70 6.37
N THR A 54 18.57 -2.81 6.97
CA THR A 54 18.88 -2.87 8.40
C THR A 54 19.75 -4.07 8.75
N GLY A 55 20.89 -3.81 9.42
CA GLY A 55 21.71 -4.87 10.02
C GLY A 55 22.18 -5.93 9.02
N GLY A 56 22.58 -5.52 7.82
CA GLY A 56 23.00 -6.42 6.74
C GLY A 56 21.85 -7.12 6.00
N VAL A 57 20.58 -6.80 6.30
CA VAL A 57 19.40 -7.35 5.62
C VAL A 57 18.80 -6.32 4.68
N ASN A 58 18.46 -6.74 3.46
CA ASN A 58 17.80 -5.93 2.44
C ASN A 58 16.27 -6.13 2.44
N ARG A 59 15.55 -5.34 1.64
CA ARG A 59 14.07 -5.42 1.59
C ARG A 59 13.57 -6.69 0.93
N TYR A 60 14.30 -7.24 -0.03
CA TYR A 60 13.94 -8.51 -0.67
C TYR A 60 13.68 -9.62 0.35
N VAL A 61 14.58 -9.82 1.31
CA VAL A 61 14.41 -10.83 2.38
C VAL A 61 13.21 -10.52 3.28
N LEU A 62 13.00 -9.25 3.62
CA LEU A 62 11.90 -8.85 4.51
C LEU A 62 10.53 -8.97 3.83
N ILE A 63 10.42 -8.65 2.54
CA ILE A 63 9.19 -8.83 1.75
C ILE A 63 8.84 -10.32 1.63
N LYS A 64 9.83 -11.19 1.42
CA LYS A 64 9.64 -12.65 1.46
C LYS A 64 9.07 -13.13 2.79
N LEU A 65 9.60 -12.62 3.91
CA LEU A 65 9.04 -12.94 5.22
C LEU A 65 7.64 -12.35 5.41
N ALA A 66 7.37 -11.14 4.89
CA ALA A 66 6.03 -10.55 4.92
C ALA A 66 5.03 -11.38 4.10
N LEU A 67 5.41 -11.88 2.91
CA LEU A 67 4.59 -12.78 2.10
C LEU A 67 4.25 -14.07 2.86
N LEU A 68 5.20 -14.69 3.56
CA LEU A 68 4.90 -15.87 4.39
C LEU A 68 3.89 -15.62 5.52
N LEU A 69 3.66 -14.36 5.88
CA LEU A 69 2.85 -13.96 7.03
C LEU A 69 1.62 -13.11 6.64
N HIS A 70 1.47 -12.70 5.38
CA HIS A 70 0.49 -11.68 4.98
C HIS A 70 -0.95 -12.05 5.35
N ASP A 71 -1.27 -13.34 5.22
CA ASP A 71 -2.59 -13.90 5.51
C ASP A 71 -2.67 -14.70 6.81
N ILE A 72 -1.70 -14.56 7.71
CA ILE A 72 -1.65 -15.36 8.95
C ILE A 72 -2.85 -15.11 9.88
N GLY A 73 -3.56 -13.99 9.70
CA GLY A 73 -4.78 -13.65 10.43
C GLY A 73 -6.06 -14.29 9.88
N LYS A 74 -6.06 -14.87 8.67
CA LYS A 74 -7.25 -15.46 8.04
C LYS A 74 -7.90 -16.58 8.89
N PRO A 75 -7.15 -17.53 9.50
CA PRO A 75 -7.76 -18.61 10.28
C PRO A 75 -8.63 -18.09 11.44
N GLU A 76 -8.18 -17.06 12.15
CA GLU A 76 -8.87 -16.50 13.31
C GLU A 76 -10.03 -15.55 12.94
N THR A 77 -10.04 -15.03 11.71
CA THR A 77 -11.05 -14.06 11.23
C THR A 77 -12.02 -14.66 10.22
N ARG A 78 -11.92 -15.97 9.95
CA ARG A 78 -12.80 -16.66 9.02
C ARG A 78 -14.25 -16.60 9.51
N SER A 79 -15.12 -16.14 8.63
CA SER A 79 -16.57 -16.11 8.82
C SER A 79 -17.27 -16.55 7.53
N VAL A 80 -18.53 -16.98 7.65
CA VAL A 80 -19.37 -17.39 6.52
C VAL A 80 -20.69 -16.63 6.65
N ASP A 81 -21.14 -15.98 5.56
CA ASP A 81 -22.42 -15.27 5.54
C ASP A 81 -23.61 -16.19 5.26
N GLU A 82 -24.83 -15.62 5.24
CA GLU A 82 -26.08 -16.35 5.01
C GLU A 82 -26.15 -16.98 3.61
N GLU A 83 -25.42 -16.42 2.64
CA GLU A 83 -25.29 -16.96 1.28
C GLU A 83 -24.18 -18.00 1.13
N GLY A 84 -23.46 -18.33 2.22
CA GLY A 84 -22.38 -19.31 2.23
C GLY A 84 -21.03 -18.76 1.75
N ARG A 85 -20.88 -17.44 1.59
CA ARG A 85 -19.61 -16.82 1.16
C ARG A 85 -18.66 -16.66 2.33
N ILE A 86 -17.39 -17.00 2.09
CA ILE A 86 -16.32 -16.92 3.09
C ILE A 86 -15.76 -15.49 3.13
N HIS A 87 -15.66 -14.93 4.33
CA HIS A 87 -15.09 -13.61 4.61
C HIS A 87 -13.96 -13.69 5.63
N PHE A 88 -13.02 -12.75 5.53
CA PHE A 88 -11.86 -12.61 6.43
C PHE A 88 -11.73 -11.16 6.90
N TYR A 89 -12.79 -10.59 7.47
CA TYR A 89 -12.78 -9.18 7.84
C TYR A 89 -11.75 -8.88 8.94
N GLY A 90 -10.83 -7.95 8.66
CA GLY A 90 -9.80 -7.52 9.61
C GLY A 90 -8.58 -8.44 9.72
N HIS A 91 -8.44 -9.44 8.84
CA HIS A 91 -7.28 -10.34 8.85
C HIS A 91 -5.95 -9.62 8.63
N ASP A 92 -5.95 -8.54 7.86
CA ASP A 92 -4.81 -7.65 7.63
C ASP A 92 -4.29 -7.04 8.94
N ARG A 93 -5.19 -6.54 9.78
CA ARG A 93 -4.85 -5.93 11.07
C ARG A 93 -4.40 -6.96 12.08
N LEU A 94 -5.16 -8.05 12.23
CA LEU A 94 -4.79 -9.13 13.14
C LEU A 94 -3.47 -9.78 12.72
N GLY A 95 -3.30 -10.04 11.42
CA GLY A 95 -2.09 -10.59 10.84
C GLY A 95 -0.87 -9.71 11.09
N ALA A 96 -1.01 -8.39 10.95
CA ALA A 96 0.07 -7.44 11.28
C ALA A 96 0.46 -7.49 12.77
N GLU A 97 -0.52 -7.58 13.68
CA GLU A 97 -0.25 -7.73 15.11
C GLU A 97 0.46 -9.06 15.44
N MET A 98 0.02 -10.16 14.82
CA MET A 98 0.66 -11.47 14.93
C MET A 98 2.09 -11.44 14.41
N ALA A 99 2.30 -10.87 13.22
CA ALA A 99 3.61 -10.74 12.60
C ALA A 99 4.57 -9.91 13.44
N ARG A 100 4.11 -8.81 14.06
CA ARG A 100 4.92 -8.03 15.01
C ARG A 100 5.39 -8.88 16.18
N ARG A 101 4.51 -9.70 16.78
CA ARG A 101 4.89 -10.61 17.89
C ARG A 101 5.90 -11.65 17.44
N ILE A 102 5.73 -12.22 16.24
CA ILE A 102 6.69 -13.17 15.63
C ILE A 102 8.05 -12.49 15.44
N CYS A 103 8.09 -11.29 14.85
CA CYS A 103 9.32 -10.53 14.62
C CYS A 103 10.06 -10.22 15.93
N MET A 104 9.35 -9.85 16.99
CA MET A 104 9.93 -9.64 18.32
C MET A 104 10.54 -10.94 18.88
N ARG A 105 9.85 -12.07 18.73
CA ARG A 105 10.30 -13.37 19.22
C ARG A 105 11.53 -13.89 18.46
N LEU A 106 11.61 -13.60 17.17
CA LEU A 106 12.76 -13.85 16.29
C LEU A 106 13.88 -12.80 16.43
N ARG A 107 13.68 -11.77 17.27
CA ARG A 107 14.66 -10.69 17.52
C ARG A 107 15.06 -9.91 16.26
N LEU A 108 14.11 -9.69 15.34
CA LEU A 108 14.33 -8.81 14.19
C LEU A 108 14.56 -7.37 14.67
N SER A 109 15.27 -6.59 13.85
CA SER A 109 15.44 -5.17 14.14
C SER A 109 14.08 -4.45 14.16
N ARG A 110 13.97 -3.37 14.93
CA ARG A 110 12.74 -2.56 14.99
C ARG A 110 12.34 -2.06 13.60
N ARG A 111 13.32 -1.67 12.78
CA ARG A 111 13.09 -1.17 11.41
C ARG A 111 12.54 -2.27 10.51
N GLY A 112 13.14 -3.46 10.52
CA GLY A 112 12.65 -4.60 9.73
C GLY A 112 11.27 -5.08 10.18
N SER A 113 11.04 -5.16 11.49
CA SER A 113 9.73 -5.51 12.06
C SER A 113 8.64 -4.52 11.65
N SER A 114 8.96 -3.21 11.64
CA SER A 114 8.01 -2.16 11.24
C SER A 114 7.69 -2.23 9.75
N LEU A 115 8.65 -2.61 8.90
CA LEU A 115 8.40 -2.85 7.47
C LEU A 115 7.42 -4.01 7.29
N ILE A 116 7.69 -5.16 7.90
CA ILE A 116 6.82 -6.34 7.79
C ILE A 116 5.40 -6.03 8.30
N GLU A 117 5.28 -5.37 9.45
CA GLU A 117 3.99 -4.95 10.00
C GLU A 117 3.25 -4.01 9.04
N LEU A 118 3.95 -3.04 8.42
CA LEU A 118 3.38 -2.11 7.45
C LEU A 118 2.83 -2.86 6.24
N LEU A 119 3.64 -3.73 5.62
CA LEU A 119 3.28 -4.48 4.42
C LEU A 119 2.07 -5.39 4.66
N ILE A 120 2.07 -6.13 5.76
CA ILE A 120 0.95 -7.03 6.10
C ILE A 120 -0.32 -6.23 6.40
N LYS A 121 -0.21 -5.09 7.07
CA LYS A 121 -1.38 -4.26 7.39
C LYS A 121 -2.03 -3.63 6.15
N ASN A 122 -1.30 -3.48 5.05
CA ASN A 122 -1.74 -2.74 3.88
C ASN A 122 -1.80 -3.58 2.59
N HIS A 123 -1.52 -4.88 2.64
CA HIS A 123 -1.45 -5.74 1.44
C HIS A 123 -2.73 -5.72 0.58
N LEU A 124 -3.91 -5.47 1.15
CA LEU A 124 -5.15 -5.31 0.38
C LEU A 124 -5.26 -3.94 -0.34
N GLY A 125 -4.33 -3.02 -0.10
CA GLY A 125 -4.41 -1.62 -0.51
C GLY A 125 -4.46 -1.44 -2.03
N LEU A 126 -3.71 -2.25 -2.77
CA LEU A 126 -3.72 -2.21 -4.23
C LEU A 126 -5.07 -2.71 -4.79
N MET A 127 -5.60 -3.82 -4.25
CA MET A 127 -6.92 -4.32 -4.62
C MET A 127 -8.03 -3.30 -4.32
N HIS A 128 -7.94 -2.58 -3.19
CA HIS A 128 -8.88 -1.51 -2.88
C HIS A 128 -8.84 -0.35 -3.87
N LEU A 129 -7.67 -0.02 -4.45
CA LEU A 129 -7.59 0.98 -5.52
C LEU A 129 -8.29 0.51 -6.80
N GLY A 130 -8.28 -0.80 -7.08
CA GLY A 130 -8.93 -1.39 -8.25
C GLY A 130 -10.45 -1.35 -8.21
N LYS A 131 -11.07 -1.31 -7.02
CA LYS A 131 -12.55 -1.34 -6.87
C LYS A 131 -13.25 -0.14 -7.51
N ASP A 132 -12.64 1.04 -7.45
CA ASP A 132 -13.17 2.29 -8.03
C ASP A 132 -12.38 2.67 -9.30
N TYR A 133 -12.31 1.74 -10.27
CA TYR A 133 -11.54 1.97 -11.49
C TYR A 133 -12.27 2.91 -12.48
N PRO A 134 -11.56 3.87 -13.13
CA PRO A 134 -10.15 4.19 -12.90
C PRO A 134 -9.96 5.03 -11.61
N PRO A 135 -8.94 4.73 -10.78
CA PRO A 135 -8.72 5.49 -9.56
C PRO A 135 -8.30 6.93 -9.87
N THR A 136 -8.87 7.86 -9.10
CA THR A 136 -8.49 9.27 -9.15
C THR A 136 -7.04 9.49 -8.73
N ASP A 137 -6.38 10.52 -9.25
CA ASP A 137 -5.00 10.88 -8.84
C ASP A 137 -4.91 11.14 -7.33
N ARG A 138 -6.01 11.62 -6.75
CA ARG A 138 -6.18 11.79 -5.31
C ARG A 138 -6.08 10.45 -4.56
N ALA A 139 -6.75 9.41 -5.04
CA ALA A 139 -6.70 8.08 -4.44
C ALA A 139 -5.29 7.48 -4.54
N LEU A 140 -4.64 7.62 -5.69
CA LEU A 140 -3.26 7.18 -5.92
C LEU A 140 -2.27 7.90 -5.00
N TYR A 141 -2.38 9.22 -4.87
CA TYR A 141 -1.54 9.98 -3.97
C TYR A 141 -1.76 9.59 -2.50
N ARG A 142 -3.01 9.36 -2.10
CA ARG A 142 -3.34 8.90 -0.74
C ARG A 142 -2.75 7.52 -0.45
N PHE A 143 -2.79 6.61 -1.44
CA PHE A 143 -2.10 5.32 -1.34
C PHE A 143 -0.60 5.53 -1.10
N LEU A 144 0.10 6.24 -1.98
CA LEU A 144 1.53 6.51 -1.86
C LEU A 144 1.89 7.16 -0.52
N ARG A 145 1.07 8.11 -0.06
CA ARG A 145 1.28 8.79 1.22
C ARG A 145 1.09 7.85 2.42
N LYS A 146 0.13 6.93 2.36
CA LYS A 146 -0.18 6.00 3.45
C LYS A 146 1.00 5.06 3.73
N VAL A 147 1.65 4.58 2.68
CA VAL A 147 2.73 3.58 2.76
C VAL A 147 4.12 4.19 2.60
N GLY A 148 4.21 5.46 2.19
CA GLY A 148 5.43 6.25 2.17
C GLY A 148 6.49 5.70 1.22
N GLU A 149 7.73 5.63 1.70
CA GLU A 149 8.88 5.12 0.94
C GLU A 149 8.75 3.62 0.60
N GLU A 150 7.88 2.90 1.31
CA GLU A 150 7.71 1.45 1.18
C GLU A 150 6.58 1.07 0.19
N TRP A 151 6.08 2.05 -0.58
CA TRP A 151 5.03 1.82 -1.59
C TRP A 151 5.42 0.73 -2.61
N LEU A 152 6.70 0.64 -2.96
CA LEU A 152 7.19 -0.44 -3.83
C LEU A 152 6.98 -1.79 -3.15
N GLY A 153 7.36 -1.94 -1.88
CA GLY A 153 7.19 -3.19 -1.14
C GLY A 153 5.73 -3.63 -1.09
N GLU A 154 4.82 -2.68 -0.89
CA GLU A 154 3.37 -2.93 -0.89
C GLU A 154 2.89 -3.42 -2.25
N VAL A 155 3.28 -2.73 -3.33
CA VAL A 155 2.92 -3.11 -4.70
C VAL A 155 3.49 -4.48 -5.04
N LEU A 156 4.76 -4.74 -4.72
CA LEU A 156 5.42 -6.01 -5.01
C LEU A 156 4.76 -7.19 -4.29
N LEU A 157 4.47 -7.03 -2.99
CA LEU A 157 3.74 -8.03 -2.21
C LEU A 157 2.34 -8.25 -2.79
N SER A 158 1.60 -7.16 -3.04
CA SER A 158 0.23 -7.22 -3.56
C SER A 158 0.15 -7.86 -4.94
N MET A 159 1.14 -7.61 -5.80
CA MET A 159 1.20 -8.21 -7.15
C MET A 159 1.45 -9.72 -7.07
N ALA A 160 2.35 -10.16 -6.19
CA ALA A 160 2.61 -11.58 -6.00
C ALA A 160 1.41 -12.31 -5.37
N ASP A 161 0.74 -11.67 -4.40
CA ASP A 161 -0.53 -12.12 -3.81
C ASP A 161 -1.62 -12.25 -4.89
N LEU A 162 -1.84 -11.18 -5.67
CA LEU A 162 -2.79 -11.19 -6.78
C LEU A 162 -2.46 -12.28 -7.80
N GLU A 163 -1.20 -12.45 -8.21
CA GLU A 163 -0.80 -13.47 -9.18
C GLU A 163 -0.95 -14.90 -8.64
N ALA A 164 -0.93 -15.11 -7.32
CA ALA A 164 -1.25 -16.40 -6.71
C ALA A 164 -2.76 -16.70 -6.67
N SER A 165 -3.63 -15.68 -6.70
CA SER A 165 -5.09 -15.84 -6.70
C SER A 165 -5.65 -16.29 -8.07
N GLN A 166 -5.46 -17.57 -8.42
CA GLN A 166 -5.92 -18.17 -9.69
C GLN A 166 -7.27 -18.94 -9.59
N GLY A 167 -8.19 -18.45 -8.75
CA GLY A 167 -9.53 -19.04 -8.63
C GLY A 167 -10.48 -18.67 -9.79
N PRO A 168 -11.64 -19.32 -9.90
CA PRO A 168 -12.62 -19.07 -10.97
C PRO A 168 -13.21 -17.66 -10.97
N GLY A 169 -13.15 -16.94 -9.84
CA GLY A 169 -13.56 -15.54 -9.75
C GLY A 169 -12.55 -14.55 -10.33
N ARG A 170 -11.36 -15.00 -10.74
CA ARG A 170 -10.33 -14.13 -11.33
C ARG A 170 -10.74 -13.65 -12.72
N SER A 171 -10.60 -12.36 -12.96
CA SER A 171 -10.72 -11.77 -14.29
C SER A 171 -9.36 -11.32 -14.85
N ASP A 172 -9.10 -11.64 -16.12
CA ASP A 172 -7.97 -11.11 -16.87
C ASP A 172 -8.06 -9.58 -17.04
N GLU A 173 -9.28 -9.05 -17.14
CA GLU A 173 -9.54 -7.62 -17.21
C GLU A 173 -9.13 -6.92 -15.91
N GLU A 174 -9.52 -7.46 -14.75
CA GLU A 174 -9.12 -6.94 -13.43
C GLU A 174 -7.58 -6.99 -13.23
N THR A 175 -6.94 -8.02 -13.79
CA THR A 175 -5.48 -8.17 -13.78
C THR A 175 -4.81 -7.06 -14.60
N GLU A 176 -5.28 -6.78 -15.82
CA GLU A 176 -4.71 -5.70 -16.65
C GLU A 176 -4.99 -4.32 -16.03
N MET A 177 -6.22 -4.08 -15.54
CA MET A 177 -6.57 -2.85 -14.82
C MET A 177 -5.65 -2.60 -13.63
N THR A 178 -5.34 -3.64 -12.85
CA THR A 178 -4.38 -3.54 -11.75
C THR A 178 -2.98 -3.19 -12.25
N GLY A 179 -2.55 -3.79 -13.36
CA GLY A 179 -1.29 -3.45 -14.02
C GLY A 179 -1.22 -1.97 -14.45
N GLU A 180 -2.30 -1.41 -14.99
CA GLU A 180 -2.38 0.02 -15.31
C GLU A 180 -2.30 0.92 -14.09
N ILE A 181 -2.96 0.53 -12.98
CA ILE A 181 -2.86 1.26 -11.70
C ILE A 181 -1.41 1.27 -11.22
N VAL A 182 -0.71 0.13 -11.28
CA VAL A 182 0.70 0.04 -10.86
C VAL A 182 1.60 0.92 -11.73
N ARG A 183 1.43 0.90 -13.06
CA ARG A 183 2.15 1.80 -13.97
C ARG A 183 1.91 3.27 -13.59
N LYS A 184 0.64 3.65 -13.35
CA LYS A 184 0.27 5.01 -12.97
C LYS A 184 0.85 5.42 -11.61
N LEU A 185 0.89 4.51 -10.62
CA LEU A 185 1.55 4.74 -9.33
C LEU A 185 3.05 5.01 -9.50
N ALA A 186 3.74 4.20 -10.30
CA ALA A 186 5.17 4.34 -10.54
C ALA A 186 5.49 5.68 -11.25
N HIS A 187 4.73 6.02 -12.29
CA HIS A 187 4.84 7.31 -12.98
C HIS A 187 4.56 8.50 -12.04
N LEU A 188 3.50 8.42 -11.24
CA LEU A 188 3.18 9.46 -10.26
C LEU A 188 4.34 9.66 -9.26
N TYR A 189 4.88 8.57 -8.72
CA TYR A 189 5.94 8.62 -7.69
C TYR A 189 7.31 9.05 -8.24
N TYR A 190 7.74 8.52 -9.38
CA TYR A 190 9.08 8.76 -9.91
C TYR A 190 9.18 9.96 -10.86
N VAL A 191 8.09 10.34 -11.52
CA VAL A 191 8.11 11.38 -12.55
C VAL A 191 7.37 12.62 -12.07
N GLU A 192 6.08 12.49 -11.75
CA GLU A 192 5.24 13.65 -11.49
C GLU A 192 5.53 14.33 -10.15
N ILE A 193 5.59 13.57 -9.05
CA ILE A 193 5.83 14.11 -7.71
C ILE A 193 7.20 14.81 -7.64
N PRO A 194 8.32 14.23 -8.09
CA PRO A 194 9.62 14.89 -8.06
C PRO A 194 9.66 16.15 -8.92
N ARG A 195 9.06 16.11 -10.12
CA ARG A 195 8.90 17.29 -10.99
C ARG A 195 8.15 18.42 -10.28
N ARG A 196 7.16 18.09 -9.44
CA ARG A 196 6.36 19.07 -8.67
C ARG A 196 7.05 19.53 -7.38
N LYS A 197 7.72 18.64 -6.65
CA LYS A 197 8.47 18.95 -5.42
C LYS A 197 9.70 19.84 -5.64
N ALA A 198 10.18 19.96 -6.87
CA ALA A 198 11.11 21.02 -7.25
C ALA A 198 10.56 22.43 -6.91
N HIS A 199 9.24 22.57 -6.74
CA HIS A 199 8.57 23.75 -6.20
C HIS A 199 8.32 23.56 -4.69
N ARG A 200 8.97 24.40 -3.87
CA ARG A 200 8.83 24.45 -2.40
C ARG A 200 7.37 24.48 -1.94
N ARG A 201 7.12 24.12 -0.67
CA ARG A 201 5.84 24.33 0.03
C ARG A 201 5.23 25.69 -0.34
N ILE A 202 4.09 25.67 -1.03
CA ILE A 202 3.41 26.87 -1.54
C ILE A 202 2.71 27.68 -0.44
N VAL A 203 2.45 27.07 0.72
CA VAL A 203 1.84 27.71 1.89
C VAL A 203 2.33 27.06 3.19
N THR A 204 2.41 27.84 4.26
CA THR A 204 2.78 27.38 5.62
C THR A 204 1.59 27.47 6.59
N GLY A 205 1.73 26.91 7.79
CA GLY A 205 0.72 27.06 8.84
C GLY A 205 0.51 28.52 9.23
N ASP A 206 1.58 29.31 9.30
CA ASP A 206 1.53 30.74 9.62
C ASP A 206 0.82 31.53 8.52
N ASP A 207 1.00 31.15 7.25
CA ASP A 207 0.23 31.73 6.15
C ASP A 207 -1.27 31.44 6.33
N LEU A 208 -1.67 30.21 6.68
CA LEU A 208 -3.09 29.90 6.90
C LEU A 208 -3.67 30.67 8.10
N ILE A 209 -2.91 30.80 9.19
CA ILE A 209 -3.31 31.58 10.36
C ILE A 209 -3.55 33.03 9.98
N ARG A 210 -2.57 33.66 9.32
CA ARG A 210 -2.61 35.08 8.96
C ARG A 210 -3.67 35.39 7.91
N GLU A 211 -3.69 34.64 6.82
CA GLU A 211 -4.52 34.95 5.65
C GLU A 211 -5.99 34.53 5.80
N LEU A 212 -6.28 33.60 6.72
CA LEU A 212 -7.64 33.08 6.97
C LEU A 212 -8.16 33.43 8.38
N ASN A 213 -7.39 34.20 9.16
CA ASN A 213 -7.71 34.59 10.53
C ASN A 213 -8.08 33.40 11.43
N LEU A 214 -7.30 32.32 11.35
CA LEU A 214 -7.52 31.08 12.10
C LEU A 214 -6.68 31.07 13.38
N SER A 215 -7.24 30.52 14.46
CA SER A 215 -6.45 30.20 15.65
C SER A 215 -5.61 28.94 15.43
N PRO A 216 -4.42 28.83 16.07
CA PRO A 216 -3.63 27.61 16.08
C PRO A 216 -4.46 26.38 16.51
N GLY A 217 -4.42 25.29 15.73
CA GLY A 217 -5.14 24.07 16.09
C GLY A 217 -5.14 22.97 15.02
N PRO A 218 -5.80 21.83 15.28
CA PRO A 218 -5.80 20.65 14.39
C PRO A 218 -6.31 20.92 12.98
N ILE A 219 -7.18 21.93 12.83
CA ILE A 219 -7.73 22.36 11.53
C ILE A 219 -6.62 22.81 10.57
N ILE A 220 -5.58 23.50 11.06
CA ILE A 220 -4.45 23.95 10.22
C ILE A 220 -3.72 22.74 9.64
N GLY A 221 -3.46 21.74 10.48
CA GLY A 221 -2.88 20.47 10.03
C GLY A 221 -3.75 19.80 8.97
N LYS A 222 -5.08 19.76 9.14
CA LYS A 222 -6.00 19.22 8.13
C LYS A 222 -5.91 19.99 6.81
N LEU A 223 -5.95 21.32 6.85
CA LEU A 223 -5.86 22.17 5.66
C LEU A 223 -4.53 22.01 4.93
N LEU A 224 -3.40 22.03 5.64
CA LEU A 224 -2.09 21.81 5.04
C LEU A 224 -2.00 20.45 4.34
N ARG A 225 -2.59 19.40 4.93
CA ARG A 225 -2.63 18.07 4.32
C ARG A 225 -3.43 18.04 3.02
N GLU A 226 -4.59 18.69 2.99
CA GLU A 226 -5.44 18.76 1.81
C GLU A 226 -4.80 19.60 0.69
N ILE A 227 -4.12 20.69 1.05
CA ILE A 227 -3.38 21.53 0.10
C ILE A 227 -2.18 20.79 -0.46
N GLU A 228 -1.40 20.11 0.38
CA GLU A 228 -0.26 19.31 -0.05
C GLU A 228 -0.68 18.19 -1.02
N GLU A 229 -1.80 17.51 -0.73
CA GLU A 229 -2.41 16.52 -1.62
C GLU A 229 -2.83 17.14 -2.95
N ALA A 230 -3.56 18.27 -2.93
CA ALA A 230 -3.98 18.95 -4.14
C ALA A 230 -2.79 19.49 -4.96
N HIS A 231 -1.72 19.92 -4.30
CA HIS A 231 -0.50 20.37 -4.95
C HIS A 231 0.27 19.23 -5.60
N ALA A 232 0.41 18.11 -4.89
CA ALA A 232 1.14 16.95 -5.37
C ALA A 232 0.49 16.32 -6.62
N ILE A 233 -0.83 16.45 -6.78
CA ILE A 233 -1.57 16.01 -7.98
C ILE A 233 -1.75 17.14 -9.03
N GLY A 234 -1.13 18.31 -8.83
CA GLY A 234 -1.16 19.42 -9.80
C GLY A 234 -2.46 20.22 -9.86
N ARG A 235 -3.41 19.97 -8.95
CA ARG A 235 -4.68 20.71 -8.84
C ARG A 235 -4.49 22.11 -8.26
N VAL A 236 -3.48 22.29 -7.42
CA VAL A 236 -3.08 23.57 -6.83
C VAL A 236 -1.61 23.81 -7.17
N LYS A 237 -1.28 24.98 -7.69
CA LYS A 237 0.06 25.34 -8.17
C LYS A 237 0.58 26.59 -7.48
N THR A 238 -0.30 27.50 -7.04
CA THR A 238 0.09 28.77 -6.43
C THR A 238 -0.39 28.90 -4.98
N LYS A 239 0.18 29.87 -4.27
CA LYS A 239 -0.23 30.21 -2.90
C LYS A 239 -1.69 30.68 -2.87
N GLU A 240 -2.11 31.44 -3.87
CA GLU A 240 -3.47 31.99 -4.00
C GLU A 240 -4.49 30.86 -4.15
N GLU A 241 -4.21 29.89 -5.04
CA GLU A 241 -5.04 28.71 -5.24
C GLU A 241 -5.12 27.85 -3.96
N ALA A 242 -4.01 27.74 -3.22
CA ALA A 242 -3.97 27.04 -1.94
C ALA A 242 -4.86 27.71 -0.88
N LEU A 243 -4.81 29.03 -0.77
CA LEU A 243 -5.66 29.80 0.14
C LEU A 243 -7.14 29.71 -0.25
N GLU A 244 -7.45 29.72 -1.54
CA GLU A 244 -8.83 29.53 -2.02
C GLU A 244 -9.36 28.13 -1.72
N LEU A 245 -8.55 27.09 -1.92
CA LEU A 245 -8.90 25.73 -1.51
C LEU A 245 -9.17 25.68 0.00
N ALA A 246 -8.29 26.28 0.81
CA ALA A 246 -8.48 26.33 2.25
C ALA A 246 -9.79 27.01 2.68
N ARG A 247 -10.13 28.15 2.06
CA ARG A 247 -11.42 28.84 2.30
C ARG A 247 -12.62 27.97 1.98
N ARG A 248 -12.56 27.21 0.88
CA ARG A 248 -13.64 26.27 0.51
C ARG A 248 -13.79 25.15 1.53
N LEU A 249 -12.68 24.59 2.02
CA LEU A 249 -12.66 23.50 3.01
C LEU A 249 -13.11 23.92 4.42
N ILE A 250 -13.13 25.22 4.73
CA ILE A 250 -13.65 25.74 6.01
C ILE A 250 -15.16 25.97 5.93
N ARG A 251 -15.68 26.29 4.74
CA ARG A 251 -17.10 26.63 4.51
C ARG A 251 -17.99 25.41 4.29
N GLY A 252 -17.43 24.27 3.89
CA GLY A 252 -18.11 22.99 3.71
C GLY A 252 -17.75 22.02 4.82
#